data_AF-A0A2T9Z948-F1
#
_entry.id   AF-A0A2T9Z948-F1
#
_cell.length_a   1.000
_cell.length_b   1.000
_cell.length_c   1.000
_cell.angle_alpha   90.00
_cell.angle_beta   90.00
_cell.angle_gamma   90.00
#
_symmetry.space_group_name_H-M   'P 1'
#
loop_
_entity.id
_entity.type
_entity.pdbx_description
1 polymer ?
#
loop_
_entity_poly.entity_id
_entity_poly.type
_entity_poly.pdbx_seq_one_letter_code
_entity_poly.pdbx_strand_id
1 'polypeptide(L)'
;MNFQSKESDVHLDYIARIFVLVQNPELRLVSKQFYLASKSHFTRVDYLLFKYGRDQFFSSNQGIFKNITKIFSEKTALALLDKIEFEEEKDSELFFYSIANGWNEVVAKILNTFIVKEQKQRFPEESNTSDHVESNTETAGHKASTVAPVIDINKLNGKAIELALKRKHFEAAKLLLRAHKIIPSYTKGRSEPYKAFNCKRADLSRFSRSIINPLLGKDQAEILQLLIGKGESSEHTSTILEIGTEKNNMILVKDVLVYDIGNHNKCFINNALKLVSEKGHVEVGNCFSSMELTFMLITIML
;
A
#
# COMPACT_ATOMS: atom_id res chain seq x y z
N MET A 1 -7.90 -45.24 32.01
CA MET A 1 -7.30 -44.49 30.88
C MET A 1 -8.41 -44.20 29.88
N ASN A 2 -8.86 -42.95 29.82
CA ASN A 2 -9.95 -42.48 28.96
C ASN A 2 -9.48 -42.37 27.51
N PHE A 3 -9.83 -43.35 26.67
CA PHE A 3 -9.64 -43.27 25.22
C PHE A 3 -10.87 -42.68 24.49
N GLN A 4 -12.00 -42.50 25.17
CA GLN A 4 -13.25 -42.01 24.55
C GLN A 4 -13.30 -40.49 24.31
N SER A 5 -12.44 -39.68 24.93
CA SER A 5 -12.53 -38.21 24.78
C SER A 5 -11.92 -37.67 23.49
N LYS A 6 -11.00 -38.41 22.84
CA LYS A 6 -10.37 -37.96 21.59
C LYS A 6 -11.23 -38.20 20.35
N GLU A 7 -12.08 -39.22 20.36
CA GLU A 7 -12.91 -39.58 19.21
C GLU A 7 -14.12 -38.63 19.07
N SER A 8 -14.71 -38.20 20.19
CA SER A 8 -15.80 -37.21 20.19
C SER A 8 -15.38 -35.86 19.62
N ASP A 9 -14.14 -35.43 19.90
CA ASP A 9 -13.61 -34.14 19.45
C ASP A 9 -13.42 -34.12 17.93
N VAL A 10 -12.97 -35.24 17.35
CA VAL A 10 -12.78 -35.39 15.90
C VAL A 10 -14.12 -35.30 15.17
N HIS A 11 -15.18 -35.91 15.70
CA HIS A 11 -16.51 -35.84 15.09
C HIS A 11 -17.13 -34.43 15.13
N LEU A 12 -16.93 -33.69 16.23
CA LEU A 12 -17.43 -32.31 16.36
C LEU A 12 -16.74 -31.35 15.38
N ASP A 13 -15.44 -31.56 15.14
CA ASP A 13 -14.67 -30.77 14.17
C ASP A 13 -15.21 -30.97 12.74
N TYR A 14 -15.48 -32.22 12.32
CA TYR A 14 -16.09 -32.48 11.00
C TYR A 14 -17.45 -31.79 10.82
N ILE A 15 -18.30 -31.79 11.85
CA ILE A 15 -19.60 -31.11 11.79
C ILE A 15 -19.39 -29.60 11.64
N ALA A 16 -18.52 -28.99 12.44
CA ALA A 16 -18.22 -27.55 12.33
C ALA A 16 -17.74 -27.17 10.92
N ARG A 17 -16.88 -28.00 10.31
CA ARG A 17 -16.38 -27.81 8.94
C ARG A 17 -17.48 -27.84 7.89
N ILE A 18 -18.42 -28.78 8.00
CA ILE A 18 -19.58 -28.87 7.10
C ILE A 18 -20.39 -27.56 7.17
N PHE A 19 -20.67 -27.07 8.38
CA PHE A 19 -21.43 -25.84 8.57
C PHE A 19 -20.70 -24.62 7.97
N VAL A 20 -19.38 -24.53 8.13
CA VAL A 20 -18.57 -23.46 7.53
C VAL A 20 -18.59 -23.52 6.00
N LEU A 21 -18.48 -24.71 5.41
CA LEU A 21 -18.44 -24.86 3.94
C LEU A 21 -19.79 -24.59 3.29
N VAL A 22 -20.85 -25.17 3.84
CA VAL A 22 -22.16 -25.20 3.16
C VAL A 22 -22.83 -23.82 3.23
N GLN A 23 -22.58 -23.03 4.30
CA GLN A 23 -23.18 -21.70 4.52
C GLN A 23 -24.72 -21.62 4.39
N ASN A 24 -25.41 -22.77 4.42
CA ASN A 24 -26.85 -22.86 4.23
C ASN A 24 -27.58 -22.38 5.50
N PRO A 25 -28.49 -21.38 5.40
CA PRO A 25 -29.27 -20.90 6.53
C PRO A 25 -30.13 -21.98 7.20
N GLU A 26 -30.57 -23.00 6.47
CA GLU A 26 -31.41 -24.09 7.00
C GLU A 26 -30.66 -25.04 7.93
N LEU A 27 -29.32 -25.03 7.93
CA LEU A 27 -28.54 -25.80 8.90
C LEU A 27 -28.76 -25.34 10.35
N ARG A 28 -29.36 -24.15 10.56
CA ARG A 28 -29.84 -23.71 11.87
C ARG A 28 -30.88 -24.65 12.49
N LEU A 29 -31.62 -25.38 11.66
CA LEU A 29 -32.63 -26.36 12.09
C LEU A 29 -31.98 -27.66 12.57
N VAL A 30 -30.80 -28.00 12.04
CA VAL A 30 -30.02 -29.17 12.45
C VAL A 30 -29.28 -28.88 13.75
N SER A 31 -28.55 -27.75 13.80
CA SER A 31 -27.93 -27.27 15.03
C SER A 31 -27.74 -25.76 14.99
N LYS A 32 -28.52 -25.05 15.80
CA LYS A 32 -28.41 -23.60 15.95
C LYS A 32 -27.03 -23.16 16.43
N GLN A 33 -26.41 -23.93 17.32
CA GLN A 33 -25.13 -23.57 17.93
C GLN A 33 -23.98 -23.66 16.91
N PHE A 34 -23.90 -24.76 16.15
CA PHE A 34 -22.93 -24.88 15.05
C PHE A 34 -23.18 -23.88 13.93
N TYR A 35 -24.45 -23.60 13.62
CA TYR A 35 -24.80 -22.57 12.65
C TYR A 35 -24.27 -21.20 13.06
N LEU A 36 -24.51 -20.77 14.31
CA LEU A 36 -23.99 -19.50 14.82
C LEU A 36 -22.46 -19.47 14.83
N ALA A 37 -21.82 -20.54 15.30
CA ALA A 37 -20.35 -20.65 15.29
C ALA A 37 -19.77 -20.54 13.86
N SER A 38 -20.39 -21.18 12.87
CA SER A 38 -19.94 -21.14 11.47
C SER A 38 -20.05 -19.77 10.78
N LYS A 39 -20.82 -18.84 11.37
CA LYS A 39 -20.91 -17.44 10.92
C LYS A 39 -19.78 -16.58 11.49
N SER A 40 -19.10 -17.02 12.56
CA SER A 40 -17.95 -16.32 13.12
C SER A 40 -16.79 -16.26 12.12
N HIS A 41 -16.21 -15.07 11.95
CA HIS A 41 -15.05 -14.88 11.08
C HIS A 41 -13.82 -15.64 11.59
N PHE A 42 -13.61 -15.71 12.91
CA PHE A 42 -12.51 -16.47 13.50
C PHE A 42 -12.64 -17.98 13.23
N THR A 43 -13.83 -18.55 13.41
CA THR A 43 -14.07 -19.97 13.12
C THR A 43 -13.83 -20.29 11.64
N ARG A 44 -14.19 -19.37 10.73
CA ARG A 44 -13.89 -19.52 9.30
C ARG A 44 -12.40 -19.45 9.02
N VAL A 45 -11.68 -18.52 9.66
CA VAL A 45 -10.22 -18.41 9.54
C VAL A 45 -9.54 -19.69 9.99
N ASP A 46 -9.95 -20.25 11.13
CA ASP A 46 -9.38 -21.49 11.67
C ASP A 46 -9.57 -22.65 10.72
N TYR A 47 -10.79 -22.78 10.19
CA TYR A 47 -11.09 -23.76 9.16
C TYR A 47 -10.23 -23.60 7.92
N LEU A 48 -10.11 -22.37 7.41
CA LEU A 48 -9.38 -22.08 6.18
C LEU A 48 -7.88 -22.36 6.35
N LEU A 49 -7.29 -21.96 7.49
CA LEU A 49 -5.89 -22.21 7.79
C LEU A 49 -5.62 -23.70 7.95
N PHE A 50 -6.52 -24.43 8.60
CA PHE A 50 -6.44 -25.88 8.69
C PHE A 50 -6.50 -26.55 7.32
N LYS A 51 -7.42 -26.10 6.44
CA LYS A 51 -7.66 -26.72 5.13
C LYS A 51 -6.50 -26.55 4.16
N TYR A 52 -6.02 -25.31 4.02
CA TYR A 52 -5.01 -24.97 3.00
C TYR A 52 -3.59 -25.01 3.55
N GLY A 53 -3.42 -24.95 4.87
CA GLY A 53 -2.13 -24.63 5.46
C GLY A 53 -1.72 -23.19 5.19
N ARG A 54 -0.68 -22.73 5.89
CA ARG A 54 -0.20 -21.34 5.77
C ARG A 54 0.39 -21.04 4.40
N ASP A 55 1.25 -21.92 3.90
CA ASP A 55 2.08 -21.65 2.72
C ASP A 55 1.30 -21.72 1.40
N GLN A 56 0.19 -22.47 1.37
CA GLN A 56 -0.63 -22.60 0.15
C GLN A 56 -1.89 -21.74 0.18
N PHE A 57 -2.16 -21.04 1.28
CA PHE A 57 -3.41 -20.34 1.54
C PHE A 57 -3.78 -19.36 0.43
N PHE A 58 -2.82 -18.54 0.01
CA PHE A 58 -3.00 -17.55 -1.07
C PHE A 58 -2.35 -17.98 -2.38
N SER A 59 -1.95 -19.25 -2.53
CA SER A 59 -1.30 -19.70 -3.76
C SER A 59 -2.17 -19.45 -4.98
N SER A 60 -1.55 -18.96 -6.04
CA SER A 60 -2.26 -18.66 -7.30
C SER A 60 -2.86 -19.90 -7.95
N ASN A 61 -2.41 -21.11 -7.61
CA ASN A 61 -2.86 -22.36 -8.24
C ASN A 61 -3.94 -23.12 -7.45
N GLN A 62 -3.84 -23.13 -6.11
CA GLN A 62 -4.69 -23.96 -5.25
C GLN A 62 -5.27 -23.19 -4.06
N GLY A 63 -4.98 -21.90 -3.94
CA GLY A 63 -5.37 -21.08 -2.81
C GLY A 63 -6.85 -20.71 -2.77
N ILE A 64 -7.19 -20.00 -1.70
CA ILE A 64 -8.57 -19.65 -1.34
C ILE A 64 -9.31 -18.86 -2.42
N PHE A 65 -8.60 -18.01 -3.16
CA PHE A 65 -9.18 -17.14 -4.19
C PHE A 65 -9.70 -17.91 -5.41
N LYS A 66 -9.16 -19.10 -5.70
CA LYS A 66 -9.66 -19.95 -6.79
C LYS A 66 -10.82 -20.84 -6.35
N ASN A 67 -10.76 -21.34 -5.12
CA ASN A 67 -11.58 -22.47 -4.70
C ASN A 67 -12.82 -22.08 -3.89
N ILE A 68 -12.75 -21.05 -3.03
CA ILE A 68 -13.86 -20.74 -2.12
C ILE A 68 -13.95 -19.24 -1.81
N THR A 69 -14.41 -18.45 -2.77
CA THR A 69 -14.59 -17.00 -2.60
C THR A 69 -15.74 -16.64 -1.65
N LYS A 70 -16.76 -17.50 -1.51
CA LYS A 70 -17.98 -17.18 -0.72
C LYS A 70 -17.76 -17.06 0.78
N ILE A 71 -16.79 -17.78 1.35
CA ILE A 71 -16.52 -17.76 2.80
C ILE A 71 -15.43 -16.75 3.18
N PHE A 72 -14.65 -16.29 2.20
CA PHE A 72 -13.56 -15.35 2.41
C PHE A 72 -14.01 -13.93 2.04
N SER A 73 -14.31 -13.14 3.07
CA SER A 73 -14.71 -11.75 2.98
C SER A 73 -13.67 -10.83 3.63
N GLU A 74 -13.81 -9.51 3.45
CA GLU A 74 -12.97 -8.51 4.11
C GLU A 74 -12.84 -8.75 5.63
N LYS A 75 -13.98 -8.96 6.32
CA LYS A 75 -13.99 -9.27 7.77
C LYS A 75 -13.24 -10.55 8.12
N THR A 76 -13.26 -11.54 7.23
CA THR A 76 -12.54 -12.81 7.42
C THR A 76 -11.04 -12.60 7.18
N ALA A 77 -10.66 -11.76 6.22
CA ALA A 77 -9.27 -11.35 6.01
C ALA A 77 -8.72 -10.52 7.19
N LEU A 78 -9.52 -9.63 7.77
CA LEU A 78 -9.13 -8.87 8.96
C LEU A 78 -8.90 -9.79 10.16
N ALA A 79 -9.83 -10.71 10.42
CA ALA A 79 -9.70 -11.72 11.47
C ALA A 79 -8.50 -12.64 11.25
N LEU A 80 -8.17 -12.94 9.99
CA LEU A 80 -6.95 -13.66 9.64
C LEU A 80 -5.72 -12.85 10.05
N LEU A 81 -5.63 -11.58 9.67
CA LEU A 81 -4.53 -10.69 10.05
C LEU A 81 -4.45 -10.38 11.55
N ASP A 82 -5.50 -10.65 12.33
CA ASP A 82 -5.44 -10.63 13.81
C ASP A 82 -4.78 -11.89 14.38
N LYS A 83 -4.82 -13.00 13.63
CA LYS A 83 -4.36 -14.31 14.10
C LYS A 83 -2.94 -14.66 13.63
N ILE A 84 -2.54 -14.13 12.49
CA ILE A 84 -1.24 -14.43 11.87
C ILE A 84 -0.45 -13.15 11.63
N GLU A 85 0.87 -13.26 11.72
CA GLU A 85 1.77 -12.21 11.26
C GLU A 85 1.80 -12.19 9.72
N PHE A 86 1.67 -11.00 9.14
CA PHE A 86 1.68 -10.82 7.71
C PHE A 86 3.11 -10.97 7.17
N GLU A 87 3.30 -11.90 6.24
CA GLU A 87 4.58 -12.20 5.60
C GLU A 87 4.47 -11.87 4.11
N GLU A 88 5.21 -10.88 3.61
CA GLU A 88 5.10 -10.44 2.22
C GLU A 88 5.26 -11.60 1.21
N GLU A 89 6.20 -12.52 1.46
CA GLU A 89 6.49 -13.65 0.56
C GLU A 89 5.32 -14.62 0.40
N LYS A 90 4.45 -14.74 1.41
CA LYS A 90 3.34 -15.68 1.44
C LYS A 90 1.98 -15.02 1.23
N ASP A 91 1.88 -13.73 1.56
CA ASP A 91 0.60 -13.01 1.66
C ASP A 91 0.47 -11.86 0.65
N SER A 92 1.44 -11.66 -0.24
CA SER A 92 1.36 -10.56 -1.23
C SER A 92 0.06 -10.61 -2.04
N GLU A 93 -0.42 -11.82 -2.34
CA GLU A 93 -1.66 -12.07 -3.05
C GLU A 93 -2.88 -11.56 -2.27
N LEU A 94 -2.90 -11.66 -0.93
CA LEU A 94 -3.95 -11.06 -0.12
C LEU A 94 -3.94 -9.54 -0.27
N PHE A 95 -2.76 -8.91 -0.27
CA PHE A 95 -2.63 -7.47 -0.43
C PHE A 95 -3.19 -7.00 -1.78
N PHE A 96 -2.78 -7.61 -2.90
CA PHE A 96 -3.31 -7.27 -4.22
C PHE A 96 -4.79 -7.60 -4.38
N TYR A 97 -5.26 -8.73 -3.82
CA TYR A 97 -6.66 -9.11 -3.84
C TYR A 97 -7.53 -8.10 -3.08
N SER A 98 -7.06 -7.63 -1.92
CA SER A 98 -7.75 -6.63 -1.10
C SER A 98 -7.89 -5.31 -1.85
N ILE A 99 -6.82 -4.87 -2.52
CA ILE A 99 -6.87 -3.68 -3.39
C ILE A 99 -7.89 -3.87 -4.52
N ALA A 100 -7.85 -5.00 -5.21
CA ALA A 100 -8.73 -5.28 -6.34
C ALA A 100 -10.22 -5.37 -5.98
N ASN A 101 -10.54 -5.59 -4.71
CA ASN A 101 -11.91 -5.67 -4.17
C ASN A 101 -12.29 -4.46 -3.32
N GLY A 102 -11.42 -3.44 -3.20
CA GLY A 102 -11.70 -2.25 -2.40
C GLY A 102 -11.78 -2.48 -0.90
N TRP A 103 -11.09 -3.50 -0.38
CA TRP A 103 -11.03 -3.85 1.05
C TRP A 103 -10.08 -2.92 1.80
N ASN A 104 -10.47 -1.66 1.94
CA ASN A 104 -9.61 -0.58 2.42
C ASN A 104 -9.10 -0.83 3.85
N GLU A 105 -9.91 -1.47 4.71
CA GLU A 105 -9.49 -1.78 6.08
C GLU A 105 -8.37 -2.82 6.09
N VAL A 106 -8.45 -3.83 5.22
CA VAL A 106 -7.41 -4.85 5.06
C VAL A 106 -6.14 -4.23 4.47
N VAL A 107 -6.27 -3.38 3.45
CA VAL A 107 -5.13 -2.65 2.85
C VAL A 107 -4.45 -1.79 3.91
N ALA A 108 -5.21 -1.01 4.68
CA ALA A 108 -4.67 -0.19 5.75
C ALA A 108 -3.95 -1.03 6.81
N LYS A 109 -4.53 -2.16 7.24
CA LYS A 109 -3.92 -3.05 8.22
C LYS A 109 -2.60 -3.63 7.74
N ILE A 110 -2.54 -4.09 6.49
CA ILE A 110 -1.31 -4.61 5.88
C ILE A 110 -0.23 -3.50 5.78
N LEU A 111 -0.59 -2.30 5.33
CA LEU A 111 0.34 -1.16 5.23
C LEU A 111 0.88 -0.71 6.60
N ASN A 112 0.16 -0.99 7.69
CA ASN A 112 0.60 -0.73 9.06
C ASN A 112 1.43 -1.89 9.66
N THR A 113 1.81 -2.90 8.88
CA THR A 113 2.66 -3.99 9.36
C THR A 113 4.14 -3.65 9.17
N PHE A 114 4.91 -3.79 10.25
CA PHE A 114 6.35 -3.52 10.28
C PHE A 114 7.10 -4.71 10.88
N ILE A 115 8.27 -5.01 10.31
CA ILE A 115 9.18 -6.05 10.80
C ILE A 115 10.43 -5.44 11.40
N VAL A 116 10.93 -6.10 12.44
CA VAL A 116 12.23 -5.80 13.03
C VAL A 116 13.28 -6.55 12.23
N LYS A 117 14.16 -5.82 11.55
CA LYS A 117 15.36 -6.38 10.94
C LYS A 117 16.48 -6.28 11.95
N GLU A 118 16.89 -7.41 12.49
CA GLU A 118 18.17 -7.51 13.18
C GLU A 118 19.25 -7.22 12.15
N GLN A 119 20.09 -6.24 12.47
CA GLN A 119 21.21 -5.87 11.62
C GLN A 119 22.22 -7.01 11.69
N LYS A 120 22.05 -8.05 10.85
CA LYS A 120 23.04 -9.14 10.71
C LYS A 120 24.40 -8.47 10.59
N GLN A 121 25.34 -8.88 11.45
CA GLN A 121 26.71 -8.37 11.43
C GLN A 121 27.17 -8.34 9.97
N ARG A 122 27.41 -7.14 9.43
CA ARG A 122 28.33 -7.01 8.31
C ARG A 122 29.62 -7.68 8.81
N PHE A 123 29.91 -8.87 8.29
CA PHE A 123 31.27 -9.37 8.35
C PHE A 123 32.14 -8.25 7.76
N PRO A 124 33.22 -7.84 8.44
CA PRO A 124 34.14 -6.89 7.86
C PRO A 124 34.68 -7.55 6.59
N GLU A 125 34.43 -6.94 5.44
CA GLU A 125 35.24 -7.22 4.25
C GLU A 125 36.68 -6.89 4.67
N GLU A 126 37.53 -7.93 4.65
CA GLU A 126 38.96 -7.87 4.93
C GLU A 126 39.61 -6.88 3.96
N SER A 127 39.70 -5.61 4.34
CA SER A 127 40.66 -4.70 3.76
C SER A 127 42.02 -4.99 4.40
N ASN A 128 42.73 -5.96 3.83
CA ASN A 128 44.16 -6.12 4.04
C ASN A 128 44.86 -4.83 3.61
N THR A 129 45.24 -3.97 4.56
CA THR A 129 46.54 -3.28 4.54
C THR A 129 46.80 -2.55 5.85
N SER A 130 47.97 -2.88 6.43
CA SER A 130 48.88 -2.01 7.17
C SER A 130 48.59 -1.71 8.64
N ASP A 131 49.24 -2.52 9.48
CA ASP A 131 49.92 -2.19 10.74
C ASP A 131 49.84 -0.71 11.21
N HIS A 132 49.12 -0.47 12.31
CA HIS A 132 49.62 0.30 13.46
C HIS A 132 48.67 0.20 14.68
N VAL A 133 49.11 -0.61 15.65
CA VAL A 133 49.10 -0.46 17.12
C VAL A 133 48.05 0.46 17.80
N GLU A 134 47.19 -0.21 18.57
CA GLU A 134 46.58 0.12 19.88
C GLU A 134 45.77 1.42 20.11
N SER A 135 44.49 1.24 20.41
CA SER A 135 43.92 1.61 21.71
C SER A 135 42.55 0.97 21.89
N ASN A 136 42.47 0.06 22.85
CA ASN A 136 41.27 -0.69 23.24
C ASN A 136 40.29 0.21 23.99
N THR A 137 39.19 0.58 23.33
CA THR A 137 37.89 0.73 23.99
C THR A 137 36.83 0.08 23.10
N GLU A 138 36.74 -1.24 23.18
CA GLU A 138 35.58 -2.00 22.71
C GLU A 138 34.37 -1.63 23.59
N THR A 139 33.76 -0.49 23.28
CA THR A 139 32.36 -0.29 23.63
C THR A 139 31.59 -1.28 22.78
N ALA A 140 31.04 -2.32 23.41
CA ALA A 140 30.05 -3.21 22.84
C ALA A 140 28.84 -2.37 22.39
N GLY A 141 28.95 -1.77 21.21
CA GLY A 141 27.92 -0.93 20.62
C GLY A 141 26.73 -1.81 20.33
N HIS A 142 25.75 -1.82 21.24
CA HIS A 142 24.45 -2.43 21.03
C HIS A 142 23.89 -1.90 19.70
N LYS A 143 23.93 -2.74 18.66
CA LYS A 143 23.45 -2.37 17.33
C LYS A 143 21.95 -2.15 17.42
N ALA A 144 21.53 -0.89 17.27
CA ALA A 144 20.13 -0.51 17.29
C ALA A 144 19.34 -1.33 16.26
N SER A 145 18.29 -2.00 16.73
CA SER A 145 17.36 -2.71 15.87
C SER A 145 16.72 -1.76 14.87
N THR A 146 16.47 -2.24 13.65
CA THR A 146 15.81 -1.45 12.61
C THR A 146 14.38 -1.92 12.41
N VAL A 147 13.42 -1.00 12.37
CA VAL A 147 12.01 -1.28 12.06
C VAL A 147 11.71 -0.77 10.67
N ALA A 148 11.19 -1.63 9.80
CA ALA A 148 10.87 -1.28 8.41
C ALA A 148 9.49 -1.85 8.02
N PRO A 149 8.76 -1.19 7.10
CA PRO A 149 7.48 -1.71 6.61
C PRO A 149 7.68 -3.06 5.93
N VAL A 150 6.70 -3.95 6.09
CA VAL A 150 6.72 -5.27 5.45
C VAL A 150 6.49 -5.16 3.95
N ILE A 151 5.64 -4.23 3.52
CA ILE A 151 5.33 -3.99 2.12
C ILE A 151 6.17 -2.83 1.58
N ASP A 152 6.83 -3.07 0.45
CA ASP A 152 7.33 -2.01 -0.42
C ASP A 152 6.25 -1.65 -1.45
N ILE A 153 5.61 -0.49 -1.28
CA ILE A 153 4.55 -0.01 -2.18
C ILE A 153 5.04 0.23 -3.62
N ASN A 154 6.35 0.41 -3.82
CA ASN A 154 6.97 0.61 -5.13
C ASN A 154 7.41 -0.71 -5.76
N LYS A 155 7.30 -1.83 -5.04
CA LYS A 155 7.56 -3.16 -5.59
C LYS A 155 6.65 -3.41 -6.78
N LEU A 156 7.17 -4.16 -7.75
CA LEU A 156 6.50 -4.39 -9.04
C LEU A 156 6.10 -3.07 -9.73
N ASN A 157 6.89 -2.00 -9.57
CA ASN A 157 6.71 -0.74 -10.30
C ASN A 157 5.41 0.01 -9.96
N GLY A 158 5.01 0.01 -8.69
CA GLY A 158 3.79 0.69 -8.26
C GLY A 158 2.49 0.02 -8.74
N LYS A 159 2.56 -1.27 -9.15
CA LYS A 159 1.41 -2.06 -9.64
C LYS A 159 0.22 -2.05 -8.68
N ALA A 160 0.47 -1.94 -7.37
CA ALA A 160 -0.58 -1.85 -6.36
C ALA A 160 -1.46 -0.59 -6.55
N ILE A 161 -0.82 0.57 -6.76
CA ILE A 161 -1.51 1.85 -6.98
C ILE A 161 -2.20 1.84 -8.34
N GLU A 162 -1.51 1.38 -9.39
CA GLU A 162 -2.09 1.20 -10.72
C GLU A 162 -3.36 0.33 -10.66
N LEU A 163 -3.32 -0.80 -9.95
CA LEU A 163 -4.45 -1.70 -9.78
C LEU A 163 -5.63 -1.00 -9.10
N ALA A 164 -5.37 -0.25 -8.02
CA ALA A 164 -6.39 0.51 -7.31
C ALA A 164 -7.09 1.52 -8.23
N LEU A 165 -6.29 2.27 -9.01
CA LEU A 165 -6.79 3.28 -9.94
C LEU A 165 -7.60 2.67 -11.09
N LYS A 166 -7.10 1.60 -11.71
CA LYS A 166 -7.81 0.88 -12.79
C LYS A 166 -9.16 0.32 -12.34
N ARG A 167 -9.24 -0.13 -11.10
CA ARG A 167 -10.48 -0.64 -10.48
C ARG A 167 -11.36 0.46 -9.88
N LYS A 168 -10.94 1.72 -9.94
CA LYS A 168 -11.61 2.88 -9.35
C LYS A 168 -11.80 2.76 -7.82
N HIS A 169 -10.91 2.04 -7.15
CA HIS A 169 -10.85 1.95 -5.69
C HIS A 169 -9.99 3.10 -5.15
N PHE A 170 -10.52 4.32 -5.25
CA PHE A 170 -9.75 5.54 -4.95
C PHE A 170 -9.29 5.61 -3.49
N GLU A 171 -10.09 5.12 -2.54
CA GLU A 171 -9.67 5.10 -1.13
C GLU A 171 -8.44 4.20 -0.90
N ALA A 172 -8.38 3.02 -1.53
CA ALA A 172 -7.18 2.20 -1.53
C ALA A 172 -5.98 2.92 -2.16
N ALA A 173 -6.18 3.63 -3.28
CA ALA A 173 -5.14 4.42 -3.92
C ALA A 173 -4.64 5.55 -2.99
N LYS A 174 -5.55 6.25 -2.29
CA LYS A 174 -5.20 7.28 -1.30
C LYS A 174 -4.37 6.71 -0.14
N LEU A 175 -4.75 5.54 0.37
CA LEU A 175 -4.00 4.84 1.42
C LEU A 175 -2.56 4.54 0.96
N LEU A 176 -2.41 3.99 -0.25
CA LEU A 176 -1.10 3.69 -0.82
C LEU A 176 -0.24 4.95 -1.02
N LEU A 177 -0.80 6.01 -1.60
CA LEU A 177 -0.08 7.29 -1.80
C LEU A 177 0.31 7.97 -0.49
N ARG A 178 -0.44 7.73 0.59
CA ARG A 178 -0.16 8.27 1.94
C ARG A 178 0.65 7.31 2.81
N ALA A 179 1.01 6.12 2.35
CA ALA A 179 1.70 5.11 3.15
C ALA A 179 3.04 5.61 3.73
N HIS A 180 3.74 6.52 3.04
CA HIS A 180 4.97 7.15 3.54
C HIS A 180 4.81 7.98 4.82
N LYS A 181 3.57 8.34 5.16
CA LYS A 181 3.22 9.05 6.40
C LYS A 181 2.91 8.11 7.56
N ILE A 182 2.80 6.80 7.31
CA ILE A 182 2.55 5.83 8.35
C ILE A 182 3.80 5.74 9.22
N ILE A 183 3.63 6.02 10.51
CA ILE A 183 4.68 5.92 11.51
C ILE A 183 4.52 4.55 12.17
N PRO A 184 5.58 3.73 12.27
CA PRO A 184 5.50 2.45 12.95
C PRO A 184 5.06 2.66 14.40
N SER A 185 3.93 2.07 14.80
CA SER A 185 3.54 1.99 16.22
C SER A 185 4.19 0.76 16.86
N TYR A 186 5.50 0.82 17.09
CA TYR A 186 6.21 -0.28 17.74
C TYR A 186 6.19 -0.09 19.27
N THR A 187 5.29 -0.82 19.94
CA THR A 187 5.10 -0.80 21.41
C THR A 187 5.65 -2.04 22.10
N LYS A 188 6.61 -2.76 21.50
CA LYS A 188 7.24 -3.89 22.21
C LYS A 188 8.06 -3.33 23.36
N GLY A 189 7.72 -3.73 24.58
CA GLY A 189 8.20 -3.20 25.87
C GLY A 189 9.69 -3.38 26.19
N ARG A 190 10.57 -3.21 25.20
CA ARG A 190 12.01 -3.04 25.39
C ARG A 190 12.34 -1.57 25.19
N SER A 191 13.08 -1.01 26.14
CA SER A 191 13.57 0.38 26.15
C SER A 191 14.70 0.64 25.15
N GLU A 192 15.04 -0.32 24.29
CA GLU A 192 16.15 -0.16 23.36
C GLU A 192 15.78 0.83 22.25
N PRO A 193 16.65 1.82 21.95
CA PRO A 193 16.43 2.73 20.84
C PRO A 193 16.44 1.94 19.53
N TYR A 194 15.41 2.12 18.71
CA TYR A 194 15.32 1.55 17.38
C TYR A 194 15.29 2.65 16.31
N LYS A 195 15.82 2.33 15.13
CA LYS A 195 15.69 3.20 13.96
C LYS A 195 14.46 2.78 13.17
N ALA A 196 13.45 3.65 13.13
CA ALA A 196 12.25 3.47 12.31
C ALA A 196 12.48 3.99 10.89
N PHE A 197 12.06 3.20 9.91
CA PHE A 197 11.91 3.63 8.52
C PHE A 197 10.43 3.62 8.15
N ASN A 198 9.99 4.71 7.51
CA ASN A 198 8.64 4.78 6.95
C ASN A 198 8.61 4.12 5.57
N CYS A 199 7.40 3.92 5.04
CA CYS A 199 7.26 3.56 3.62
C CYS A 199 7.90 4.65 2.73
N LYS A 200 8.47 4.24 1.61
CA LYS A 200 8.92 5.19 0.59
C LYS A 200 7.71 5.93 0.01
N ARG A 201 7.95 7.11 -0.58
CA ARG A 201 6.93 7.78 -1.40
C ARG A 201 6.61 6.92 -2.62
N ALA A 202 5.41 7.06 -3.16
CA ALA A 202 5.02 6.32 -4.34
C ALA A 202 5.86 6.76 -5.55
N ASP A 203 6.49 5.80 -6.22
CA ASP A 203 7.14 6.01 -7.51
C ASP A 203 6.07 5.94 -8.60
N LEU A 204 5.84 7.07 -9.27
CA LEU A 204 4.83 7.21 -10.32
C LEU A 204 5.46 7.31 -11.72
N SER A 205 6.79 7.19 -11.84
CA SER A 205 7.50 7.30 -13.12
C SER A 205 6.90 6.39 -14.20
N ARG A 206 6.53 5.16 -13.82
CA ARG A 206 6.05 4.13 -14.75
C ARG A 206 4.56 4.19 -15.08
N PHE A 207 3.82 5.18 -14.58
CA PHE A 207 2.39 5.27 -14.85
C PHE A 207 2.16 5.66 -16.31
N SER A 208 1.43 4.87 -17.07
CA SER A 208 1.11 5.27 -18.44
C SER A 208 0.02 6.35 -18.45
N ARG A 209 -0.04 7.13 -19.55
CA ARG A 209 -1.15 8.07 -19.81
C ARG A 209 -2.53 7.39 -19.74
N SER A 210 -2.60 6.09 -20.01
CA SER A 210 -3.85 5.32 -19.92
C SER A 210 -4.41 5.23 -18.49
N ILE A 211 -3.57 5.37 -17.46
CA ILE A 211 -3.98 5.41 -16.05
C ILE A 211 -4.38 6.83 -15.65
N ILE A 212 -3.64 7.83 -16.11
CA ILE A 212 -3.85 9.23 -15.73
C ILE A 212 -5.08 9.84 -16.44
N ASN A 213 -5.28 9.57 -17.73
CA ASN A 213 -6.35 10.18 -18.52
C ASN A 213 -7.76 9.96 -17.94
N PRO A 214 -8.12 8.75 -17.48
CA PRO A 214 -9.40 8.52 -16.81
C PRO A 214 -9.60 9.35 -15.53
N LEU A 215 -8.51 9.75 -14.86
CA LEU A 215 -8.56 10.53 -13.63
C LEU A 215 -8.89 12.01 -13.85
N LEU A 216 -8.77 12.50 -15.08
CA LEU A 216 -8.98 13.90 -15.45
C LEU A 216 -10.47 14.28 -15.59
N GLY A 217 -11.36 13.49 -14.98
CA GLY A 217 -12.78 13.80 -14.82
C GLY A 217 -13.05 14.69 -13.61
N LYS A 218 -14.23 15.32 -13.55
CA LYS A 218 -14.56 16.32 -12.50
C LYS A 218 -14.52 15.77 -11.07
N ASP A 219 -14.78 14.48 -10.87
CA ASP A 219 -14.94 13.90 -9.52
C ASP A 219 -13.64 13.28 -8.96
N GLN A 220 -12.51 13.45 -9.65
CA GLN A 220 -11.24 12.77 -9.32
C GLN A 220 -10.07 13.75 -9.11
N ALA A 221 -10.37 15.03 -8.86
CA ALA A 221 -9.38 16.05 -8.58
C ALA A 221 -8.50 15.70 -7.36
N GLU A 222 -9.11 15.17 -6.29
CA GLU A 222 -8.37 14.84 -5.05
C GLU A 222 -7.30 13.76 -5.28
N ILE A 223 -7.61 12.72 -6.06
CA ILE A 223 -6.63 11.65 -6.32
C ILE A 223 -5.50 12.16 -7.23
N LEU A 224 -5.80 13.03 -8.18
CA LEU A 224 -4.80 13.70 -9.02
C LEU A 224 -3.89 14.58 -8.18
N GLN A 225 -4.45 15.41 -7.30
CA GLN A 225 -3.67 16.23 -6.36
C GLN A 225 -2.72 15.38 -5.51
N LEU A 226 -3.18 14.22 -5.04
CA LEU A 226 -2.33 13.30 -4.28
C LEU A 226 -1.23 12.68 -5.13
N LEU A 227 -1.51 12.31 -6.39
CA LEU A 227 -0.50 11.79 -7.31
C LEU A 227 0.59 12.82 -7.55
N ILE A 228 0.20 14.06 -7.87
CA ILE A 228 1.13 15.17 -8.12
C ILE A 228 1.93 15.51 -6.86
N GLY A 229 1.26 15.70 -5.71
CA GLY A 229 1.89 16.24 -4.51
C GLY A 229 2.56 15.22 -3.58
N LYS A 230 2.43 13.91 -3.84
CA LYS A 230 3.01 12.83 -3.01
C LYS A 230 3.88 11.82 -3.76
N GLY A 231 3.91 11.88 -5.09
CA GLY A 231 4.85 11.09 -5.89
C GLY A 231 6.30 11.52 -5.68
N GLU A 232 7.25 10.61 -5.91
CA GLU A 232 8.70 10.90 -5.87
C GLU A 232 9.22 11.46 -7.21
N SER A 233 8.55 11.13 -8.31
CA SER A 233 8.83 11.65 -9.66
C SER A 233 7.53 11.66 -10.46
N SER A 234 7.21 12.78 -11.08
CA SER A 234 6.10 12.88 -12.01
C SER A 234 6.63 13.33 -13.36
N GLU A 235 7.21 12.41 -14.12
CA GLU A 235 7.31 12.53 -15.59
C GLU A 235 5.95 12.94 -16.21
N HIS A 236 4.87 12.60 -15.51
CA HIS A 236 3.49 12.92 -15.86
C HIS A 236 3.05 14.34 -15.55
N THR A 237 3.84 15.16 -14.83
CA THR A 237 3.42 16.55 -14.54
C THR A 237 3.12 17.31 -15.82
N SER A 238 4.02 17.20 -16.80
CA SER A 238 3.87 17.81 -18.12
C SER A 238 2.56 17.43 -18.79
N THR A 239 2.22 16.14 -18.76
CA THR A 239 0.99 15.60 -19.38
C THR A 239 -0.25 16.06 -18.61
N ILE A 240 -0.20 16.06 -17.27
CA ILE A 240 -1.31 16.54 -16.44
C ILE A 240 -1.54 18.03 -16.66
N LEU A 241 -0.46 18.82 -16.77
CA LEU A 241 -0.52 20.25 -17.05
C LEU A 241 -1.13 20.52 -18.43
N GLU A 242 -0.62 19.86 -19.47
CA GLU A 242 -1.12 19.97 -20.85
C GLU A 242 -2.63 19.68 -20.92
N ILE A 243 -3.08 18.58 -20.32
CA ILE A 243 -4.50 18.22 -20.35
C ILE A 243 -5.34 19.15 -19.45
N GLY A 244 -4.81 19.58 -18.31
CA GLY A 244 -5.45 20.57 -17.46
C GLY A 244 -5.69 21.88 -18.20
N THR A 245 -4.69 22.33 -18.96
CA THR A 245 -4.79 23.47 -19.85
C THR A 245 -5.79 23.25 -20.98
N GLU A 246 -5.73 22.12 -21.68
CA GLU A 246 -6.64 21.78 -22.78
C GLU A 246 -8.11 21.74 -22.33
N LYS A 247 -8.38 21.36 -21.08
CA LYS A 247 -9.73 21.27 -20.51
C LYS A 247 -10.19 22.53 -19.77
N ASN A 248 -9.39 23.59 -19.76
CA ASN A 248 -9.62 24.80 -18.96
C ASN A 248 -9.85 24.49 -17.46
N ASN A 249 -9.15 23.49 -16.91
CA ASN A 249 -9.27 23.07 -15.51
C ASN A 249 -8.26 23.81 -14.63
N MET A 250 -8.65 25.01 -14.21
CA MET A 250 -7.82 25.91 -13.41
C MET A 250 -7.34 25.31 -12.09
N ILE A 251 -8.16 24.47 -11.43
CA ILE A 251 -7.78 23.84 -10.15
C ILE A 251 -6.59 22.91 -10.38
N LEU A 252 -6.70 22.03 -11.37
CA LEU A 252 -5.63 21.08 -11.70
C LEU A 252 -4.33 21.78 -12.11
N VAL A 253 -4.43 22.84 -12.94
CA VAL A 253 -3.25 23.62 -13.35
C VAL A 253 -2.56 24.25 -12.14
N LYS A 254 -3.33 24.86 -11.23
CA LYS A 254 -2.78 25.43 -9.99
C LYS A 254 -2.11 24.38 -9.13
N ASP A 255 -2.73 23.23 -8.94
CA ASP A 255 -2.16 22.16 -8.11
C ASP A 255 -0.83 21.67 -8.68
N VAL A 256 -0.79 21.40 -9.99
CA VAL A 256 0.45 21.04 -10.68
C VAL A 256 1.54 22.08 -10.44
N LEU A 257 1.22 23.35 -10.68
CA LEU A 257 2.19 24.43 -10.58
C LEU A 257 2.68 24.66 -9.15
N VAL A 258 1.88 24.37 -8.12
CA VAL A 258 2.29 24.49 -6.71
C VAL A 258 3.28 23.40 -6.32
N TYR A 259 3.09 22.18 -6.82
CA TYR A 259 3.88 21.02 -6.40
C TYR A 259 5.14 20.78 -7.22
N ASP A 260 5.18 21.25 -8.47
CA ASP A 260 6.29 21.01 -9.40
C ASP A 260 6.97 22.33 -9.80
N ILE A 261 7.52 23.06 -8.82
CA ILE A 261 8.27 24.31 -9.02
C ILE A 261 9.75 23.97 -9.37
N GLY A 262 9.98 22.92 -10.14
CA GLY A 262 11.31 22.53 -10.60
C GLY A 262 11.77 23.34 -11.81
N ASN A 263 13.08 23.59 -11.93
CA ASN A 263 13.72 24.28 -13.08
C ASN A 263 13.43 23.63 -14.45
N HIS A 264 12.94 22.39 -14.50
CA HIS A 264 12.59 21.70 -15.74
C HIS A 264 11.28 22.18 -16.37
N ASN A 265 10.55 23.09 -15.73
CA ASN A 265 9.19 23.44 -16.16
C ASN A 265 9.06 24.59 -17.15
N LYS A 266 10.15 25.31 -17.48
CA LYS A 266 10.08 26.43 -18.43
C LYS A 266 9.57 26.04 -19.82
N CYS A 267 10.03 24.90 -20.35
CA CYS A 267 9.56 24.39 -21.65
C CYS A 267 8.06 24.03 -21.61
N PHE A 268 7.61 23.42 -20.51
CA PHE A 268 6.21 23.04 -20.34
C PHE A 268 5.28 24.24 -20.19
N ILE A 269 5.69 25.27 -19.44
CA ILE A 269 4.94 26.52 -19.28
C ILE A 269 4.75 27.21 -20.64
N ASN A 270 5.80 27.29 -21.46
CA ASN A 270 5.70 27.89 -22.79
C ASN A 270 4.72 27.13 -23.70
N ASN A 271 4.78 25.80 -23.69
CA ASN A 271 3.84 24.98 -24.45
C ASN A 271 2.40 25.13 -23.95
N ALA A 272 2.21 25.20 -22.62
CA ALA A 272 0.90 25.43 -22.03
C ALA A 272 0.35 26.83 -22.35
N LEU A 273 1.17 27.89 -22.29
CA LEU A 273 0.78 29.24 -22.71
C LEU A 273 0.36 29.31 -24.18
N LYS A 274 1.11 28.64 -25.06
CA LYS A 274 0.74 28.51 -26.47
C LYS A 274 -0.63 27.84 -26.63
N LEU A 275 -0.83 26.70 -25.94
CA LEU A 275 -2.09 25.97 -25.97
C LEU A 275 -3.27 26.79 -25.43
N VAL A 276 -3.06 27.55 -24.33
CA VAL A 276 -4.05 28.50 -23.81
C VAL A 276 -4.43 29.53 -24.87
N SER A 277 -3.45 30.12 -25.55
CA SER A 277 -3.67 31.15 -26.56
C SER A 277 -4.48 30.61 -27.73
N GLU A 278 -4.17 29.39 -28.19
CA GLU A 278 -4.91 28.73 -29.28
C GLU A 278 -6.36 28.39 -28.90
N LYS A 279 -6.62 28.07 -27.63
CA LYS A 279 -7.96 27.67 -27.13
C LYS A 279 -8.77 28.82 -26.55
N GLY A 280 -8.17 29.99 -26.32
CA GLY A 280 -8.84 31.14 -25.68
C GLY A 280 -9.10 30.97 -24.17
N HIS A 281 -8.30 30.16 -23.46
CA HIS A 281 -8.47 29.88 -22.03
C HIS A 281 -7.85 30.97 -21.14
N VAL A 282 -8.37 32.20 -21.23
CA VAL A 282 -7.78 33.42 -20.65
C VAL A 282 -7.44 33.27 -19.16
N GLU A 283 -8.31 32.67 -18.36
CA GLU A 283 -8.09 32.51 -16.92
C GLU A 283 -6.87 31.62 -16.60
N VAL A 284 -6.73 30.49 -17.30
CA VAL A 284 -5.57 29.60 -17.15
C VAL A 284 -4.29 30.30 -17.63
N GLY A 285 -4.37 31.09 -18.70
CA GLY A 285 -3.26 31.91 -19.18
C GLY A 285 -2.78 32.92 -18.13
N ASN A 286 -3.71 33.64 -17.51
CA ASN A 286 -3.41 34.56 -16.42
C ASN A 286 -2.75 33.86 -15.24
N CYS A 287 -3.13 32.61 -14.94
CA CYS A 287 -2.48 31.80 -13.91
C CYS A 287 -1.00 31.60 -14.19
N PHE A 288 -0.64 31.19 -15.41
CA PHE A 288 0.75 30.99 -15.82
C PHE A 288 1.56 32.29 -15.74
N SER A 289 1.02 33.40 -16.26
CA SER A 289 1.69 34.70 -16.23
C SER A 289 1.94 35.21 -14.81
N SER A 290 0.99 35.00 -13.89
CA SER A 290 1.16 35.39 -12.48
C SER A 290 2.28 34.60 -11.77
N MET A 291 2.45 33.32 -12.14
CA MET A 291 3.50 32.50 -11.58
C MET A 291 4.86 32.88 -12.14
N GLU A 292 4.97 33.13 -13.45
CA GLU A 292 6.23 33.53 -14.08
C GLU A 292 6.81 34.82 -13.47
N LEU A 293 5.95 35.81 -13.16
CA LEU A 293 6.35 37.01 -12.43
C LEU A 293 6.86 36.69 -11.01
N THR A 294 6.19 35.78 -10.31
CA THR A 294 6.59 35.36 -8.96
C THR A 294 7.95 34.65 -8.98
N PHE A 295 8.17 33.78 -9.97
CA PHE A 295 9.46 33.11 -10.18
C PHE A 295 10.58 34.09 -10.48
N MET A 296 10.38 35.03 -11.42
CA MET A 296 11.38 36.04 -11.73
C MET A 296 11.76 36.85 -10.49
N LEU A 297 10.79 37.22 -9.65
CA LEU A 297 11.06 37.94 -8.40
C LEU A 297 11.87 37.10 -7.39
N ILE A 298 11.55 35.81 -7.23
CA ILE A 298 12.31 34.92 -6.34
C ILE A 298 13.74 34.72 -6.85
N THR A 299 13.94 34.53 -8.16
CA THR A 299 15.27 34.36 -8.76
C THR A 299 16.12 35.63 -8.67
N ILE A 300 15.52 36.82 -8.65
CA ILE A 300 16.26 38.08 -8.46
C ILE A 300 16.67 38.28 -6.98
N MET A 301 15.96 37.68 -6.03
CA MET A 301 16.22 37.82 -4.59
C MET A 301 17.18 36.78 -4.00
N LEU A 302 17.52 35.72 -4.75
CA LEU A 302 18.48 34.67 -4.36
C LEU A 302 19.83 34.89 -5.05
#